data_AF-A0AAX3PJ90-F1
#
_entry.id   AF-A0AAX3PJ90-F1
#
_cell.length_a   1.000
_cell.length_b   1.000
_cell.length_c   1.000
_cell.angle_alpha   90.00
_cell.angle_beta   90.00
_cell.angle_gamma   90.00
#
_symmetry.space_group_name_H-M   'P 1'
#
loop_
_entity.id
_entity.type
_entity.pdbx_description
1 polymer ?
#
loop_
_entity_poly.entity_id
_entity_poly.type
_entity_poly.pdbx_seq_one_letter_code
_entity_poly.pdbx_strand_id
1 'polypeptide(L)'
;MNMLSNEQAKLAWVQGIKIEVNLIDDNEWIEVSNAMTLNIFDVGTNNFRIKGNHLNSGEINLSTINKKHEKKLGTLSFLTSEIIETLGKHPENAMWIAIRQLEHAMIEEALILCNGNQTKSSELLGLNRGTLRDRMRSMGVLR
;
A
#
# COMPACT_ATOMS: atom_id res chain seq x y z
N MET A 1 29.45 -6.28 -4.48
CA MET A 1 28.06 -6.01 -4.93
C MET A 1 28.00 -4.54 -5.31
N ASN A 2 27.49 -4.21 -6.50
CA ASN A 2 27.44 -2.81 -6.96
C ASN A 2 26.20 -2.13 -6.37
N MET A 3 26.42 -1.21 -5.44
CA MET A 3 25.37 -0.32 -4.93
C MET A 3 24.99 0.68 -6.01
N LEU A 4 23.71 1.02 -6.08
CA LEU A 4 23.17 2.02 -6.99
C LEU A 4 22.87 3.31 -6.23
N SER A 5 23.10 4.46 -6.88
CA SER A 5 22.49 5.71 -6.42
C SER A 5 20.97 5.66 -6.60
N ASN A 6 20.24 6.54 -5.93
CA ASN A 6 18.78 6.64 -6.04
C ASN A 6 18.32 6.83 -7.49
N GLU A 7 19.02 7.68 -8.26
CA GLU A 7 18.74 7.92 -9.68
C GLU A 7 18.99 6.69 -10.55
N GLN A 8 20.10 5.97 -10.30
CA GLN A 8 20.43 4.73 -11.01
C GLN A 8 19.42 3.62 -10.71
N ALA A 9 19.00 3.51 -9.44
CA ALA A 9 18.00 2.53 -9.01
C ALA A 9 16.62 2.80 -9.63
N LYS A 10 16.18 4.08 -9.66
CA LYS A 10 14.96 4.50 -10.36
C LYS A 10 15.00 4.12 -11.83
N LEU A 11 16.08 4.48 -12.53
CA LEU A 11 16.21 4.23 -13.97
C LEU A 11 16.18 2.74 -14.29
N ALA A 12 16.94 1.93 -13.53
CA ALA A 12 16.98 0.49 -13.71
C ALA A 12 15.62 -0.17 -13.43
N TRP A 13 14.91 0.26 -12.39
CA TRP A 13 13.57 -0.25 -12.10
C TRP A 13 12.56 0.08 -13.21
N VAL A 14 12.58 1.31 -13.74
CA VAL A 14 11.74 1.70 -14.91
C VAL A 14 12.06 0.83 -16.14
N GLN A 15 13.30 0.38 -16.30
CA GLN A 15 13.73 -0.53 -17.37
C GLN A 15 13.35 -2.01 -17.10
N GLY A 16 12.61 -2.30 -16.03
CA GLY A 16 12.20 -3.66 -15.67
C GLY A 16 13.31 -4.49 -15.02
N ILE A 17 14.44 -3.87 -14.65
CA ILE A 17 15.50 -4.53 -13.90
C ILE A 17 15.04 -4.71 -12.46
N LYS A 18 15.24 -5.92 -11.92
CA LYS A 18 14.91 -6.23 -10.54
C LYS A 18 15.87 -5.53 -9.58
N ILE A 19 15.35 -4.56 -8.85
CA ILE A 19 16.06 -3.82 -7.82
C ILE A 19 15.68 -4.37 -6.45
N GLU A 20 16.67 -4.48 -5.57
CA GLU A 20 16.48 -4.72 -4.15
C GLU A 20 16.80 -3.44 -3.38
N VAL A 21 15.98 -3.15 -2.36
CA VAL A 21 16.19 -2.09 -1.39
C VAL A 21 16.54 -2.71 -0.04
N ASN A 22 17.45 -2.06 0.67
CA ASN A 22 17.72 -2.30 2.08
C ASN A 22 17.20 -1.08 2.85
N LEU A 23 16.14 -1.31 3.63
CA LEU A 23 15.56 -0.30 4.51
C LEU A 23 16.42 -0.18 5.77
N ILE A 24 16.48 1.02 6.34
CA ILE A 24 17.51 1.55 7.25
C ILE A 24 17.89 0.65 8.44
N ASP A 25 17.06 -0.33 8.83
CA ASP A 25 17.30 -1.20 9.99
C ASP A 25 17.15 -2.70 9.71
N ASP A 26 16.97 -3.11 8.46
CA ASP A 26 16.87 -4.52 8.11
C ASP A 26 18.20 -5.03 7.54
N ASN A 27 18.75 -6.12 8.08
CA ASN A 27 19.86 -6.86 7.43
C ASN A 27 19.41 -7.59 6.15
N GLU A 28 18.16 -7.38 5.73
CA GLU A 28 17.53 -8.05 4.60
C GLU A 28 17.42 -7.14 3.38
N TRP A 29 17.44 -7.77 2.20
CA TRP A 29 17.28 -7.11 0.92
C TRP A 29 15.94 -7.50 0.33
N ILE A 30 15.09 -6.52 0.05
CA ILE A 30 13.70 -6.73 -0.37
C ILE A 30 13.57 -6.30 -1.84
N GLU A 31 13.00 -7.15 -2.69
CA GLU A 31 12.72 -6.80 -4.09
C GLU A 31 11.66 -5.69 -4.17
N VAL A 32 11.99 -4.60 -4.84
CA VAL A 32 11.12 -3.44 -4.98
C VAL A 32 9.95 -3.79 -5.90
N SER A 33 8.75 -3.94 -5.33
CA SER A 33 7.53 -4.25 -6.10
C SER A 33 7.00 -3.04 -6.86
N ASN A 34 6.27 -3.26 -7.96
CA ASN A 34 5.73 -2.19 -8.81
C ASN A 34 4.67 -1.27 -8.16
N ALA A 35 4.15 -1.63 -6.99
CA ALA A 35 3.08 -0.87 -6.33
C ALA A 35 3.59 0.15 -5.31
N MET A 36 4.89 0.16 -5.00
CA MET A 36 5.45 0.84 -3.82
C MET A 36 6.44 1.96 -4.18
N THR A 37 6.53 2.34 -5.46
CA THR A 37 7.87 2.46 -6.03
C THR A 37 8.41 3.86 -6.28
N LEU A 38 7.66 4.96 -6.19
CA LEU A 38 8.29 6.27 -6.43
C LEU A 38 8.93 6.83 -5.17
N ASN A 39 8.16 6.91 -4.07
CA ASN A 39 8.63 7.54 -2.84
C ASN A 39 9.80 6.79 -2.18
N ILE A 40 9.94 5.48 -2.40
CA ILE A 40 11.00 4.68 -1.77
C ILE A 40 12.40 5.09 -2.24
N PHE A 41 12.53 5.56 -3.47
CA PHE A 41 13.80 6.03 -4.02
C PHE A 41 14.10 7.49 -3.68
N ASP A 42 13.13 8.25 -3.15
CA ASP A 42 13.32 9.64 -2.73
C ASP A 42 13.84 9.76 -1.29
N VAL A 43 13.86 8.65 -0.55
CA VAL A 43 14.42 8.57 0.79
C VAL A 43 15.94 8.37 0.70
N GLY A 44 16.70 9.44 0.99
CA GLY A 44 18.17 9.48 0.83
C GLY A 44 18.97 8.52 1.71
N THR A 45 18.32 7.86 2.66
CA THR A 45 18.92 6.89 3.59
C THR A 45 18.77 5.43 3.13
N ASN A 46 18.02 5.17 2.06
CA ASN A 46 17.84 3.82 1.54
C ASN A 46 19.02 3.39 0.65
N ASN A 47 19.40 2.11 0.75
CA ASN A 47 20.45 1.52 -0.09
C ASN A 47 19.84 0.62 -1.17
N PHE A 48 20.35 0.69 -2.39
CA PHE A 48 19.81 -0.05 -3.54
C PHE A 48 20.87 -0.93 -4.21
N ARG A 49 20.46 -2.09 -4.70
CA ARG A 49 21.30 -2.97 -5.54
C ARG A 49 20.47 -3.71 -6.59
N ILE A 50 21.15 -4.28 -7.58
CA ILE A 50 20.53 -5.20 -8.53
C ILE A 50 20.42 -6.58 -7.89
N LYS A 51 19.25 -7.23 -8.01
CA LYS A 51 19.06 -8.63 -7.61
C LYS A 51 19.91 -9.55 -8.48
N GLY A 52 20.77 -10.36 -7.86
CA GLY A 52 21.79 -11.16 -8.57
C GLY A 52 21.25 -12.00 -9.74
N ASN A 53 22.06 -12.06 -10.82
CA ASN A 53 21.89 -12.77 -12.11
C ASN A 53 21.14 -12.07 -13.27
N HIS A 54 21.33 -10.75 -13.47
CA HIS A 54 21.08 -10.11 -14.78
C HIS A 54 22.36 -9.47 -15.38
N LEU A 55 23.49 -10.15 -15.25
CA LEU A 55 24.64 -9.98 -16.15
C LEU A 55 24.57 -11.10 -17.19
N ASN A 56 23.76 -10.92 -18.22
CA ASN A 56 24.02 -11.52 -19.51
C ASN A 56 23.57 -10.52 -20.57
N SER A 57 24.56 -9.95 -21.24
CA SER A 57 24.46 -9.32 -22.55
C SER A 57 23.64 -10.22 -23.47
N GLY A 58 22.39 -9.84 -23.73
CA GLY A 58 21.49 -10.59 -24.59
C GLY A 58 20.15 -9.88 -24.62
N GLU A 59 19.77 -9.43 -25.81
CA GLU A 59 18.56 -8.70 -26.18
C GLU A 59 17.35 -8.92 -25.25
N ILE A 60 16.82 -7.82 -24.73
CA ILE A 60 15.54 -7.79 -24.01
C ILE A 60 14.45 -8.18 -25.01
N ASN A 61 13.94 -9.41 -24.91
CA ASN A 61 12.80 -9.86 -25.69
C ASN A 61 11.50 -9.35 -25.05
N LEU A 62 10.89 -8.30 -25.64
CA LEU A 62 9.65 -7.67 -25.18
C LEU A 62 8.42 -8.61 -25.15
N SER A 63 8.53 -9.85 -25.63
CA SER A 63 7.38 -10.77 -25.76
C SER A 63 7.06 -11.62 -24.52
N THR A 64 7.88 -11.59 -23.46
CA THR A 64 7.65 -12.43 -22.25
C THR A 64 7.14 -11.65 -21.03
N ILE A 65 6.36 -10.57 -21.24
CA ILE A 65 5.54 -9.98 -20.17
C ILE A 65 4.22 -10.74 -20.09
N ASN A 66 4.29 -12.01 -19.68
CA ASN A 66 3.11 -12.75 -19.24
C ASN A 66 3.35 -13.19 -17.80
N LYS A 67 3.04 -12.29 -16.87
CA LYS A 67 2.78 -12.68 -15.49
C LYS A 67 1.31 -12.41 -15.21
N LYS A 68 0.57 -13.51 -15.07
CA LYS A 68 -0.68 -13.67 -14.33
C LYS A 68 -0.96 -12.46 -13.41
N HIS A 69 -1.65 -11.45 -13.95
CA HIS A 69 -2.20 -10.38 -13.13
C HIS A 69 -3.38 -10.99 -12.37
N GLU A 70 -3.11 -11.65 -11.24
CA GLU A 70 -4.10 -11.64 -10.17
C GLU A 70 -4.46 -10.18 -9.95
N LYS A 71 -5.76 -9.88 -9.88
CA LYS A 71 -6.30 -8.54 -9.63
C LYS A 71 -5.75 -8.06 -8.28
N LYS A 72 -4.54 -7.50 -8.28
CA LYS A 72 -3.88 -7.01 -7.09
C LYS A 72 -4.75 -5.86 -6.59
N LEU A 73 -5.20 -5.94 -5.34
CA LEU A 73 -6.01 -4.91 -4.71
C LEU A 73 -5.28 -3.57 -4.89
N GLY A 74 -5.93 -2.61 -5.56
CA GLY A 74 -5.33 -1.30 -5.80
C GLY A 74 -5.00 -0.61 -4.49
N THR A 75 -3.89 0.13 -4.45
CA THR A 75 -3.54 0.98 -3.30
C THR A 75 -4.48 2.20 -3.24
N LEU A 76 -4.88 2.60 -2.04
CA LEU A 76 -5.67 3.83 -1.81
C LEU A 76 -4.77 5.08 -1.89
N SER A 77 -4.15 5.32 -3.05
CA SER A 77 -3.18 6.42 -3.24
C SER A 77 -3.77 7.80 -2.94
N PHE A 78 -5.08 7.97 -3.09
CA PHE A 78 -5.79 9.21 -2.77
C PHE A 78 -5.79 9.55 -1.26
N LEU A 79 -5.49 8.61 -0.37
CA LEU A 79 -5.41 8.82 1.09
C LEU A 79 -3.99 9.18 1.57
N THR A 80 -3.05 9.41 0.66
CA THR A 80 -1.63 9.58 1.03
C THR A 80 -1.43 10.74 2.02
N SER A 81 -2.16 11.85 1.84
CA SER A 81 -2.05 13.01 2.73
C SER A 81 -2.53 12.71 4.14
N GLU A 82 -3.70 12.07 4.28
CA GLU A 82 -4.31 11.69 5.56
C GLU A 82 -3.47 10.64 6.30
N ILE A 83 -2.87 9.71 5.55
CA ILE A 83 -1.95 8.71 6.09
C ILE A 83 -0.69 9.38 6.63
N ILE A 84 -0.06 10.30 5.88
CA ILE A 84 1.13 11.03 6.34
C ILE A 84 0.81 11.83 7.61
N GLU A 85 -0.33 12.51 7.64
CA GLU A 85 -0.78 13.26 8.80
C GLU A 85 -0.99 12.35 10.03
N THR A 86 -1.65 11.21 9.84
CA THR A 86 -1.90 10.23 10.91
C THR A 86 -0.60 9.64 11.45
N LEU A 87 0.34 9.31 10.56
CA LEU A 87 1.69 8.86 10.93
C LEU A 87 2.43 9.90 11.79
N GLY A 88 2.37 11.17 11.39
CA GLY A 88 3.02 12.26 12.12
C GLY A 88 2.41 12.53 13.49
N LYS A 89 1.08 12.44 13.63
CA LYS A 89 0.38 12.73 14.89
C LYS A 89 0.39 11.57 15.88
N HIS A 90 0.47 10.33 15.40
CA HIS A 90 0.27 9.14 16.22
C HIS A 90 1.31 8.03 15.95
N PRO A 91 2.62 8.31 16.09
CA PRO A 91 3.68 7.41 15.62
C PRO A 91 3.61 5.97 16.16
N GLU A 92 3.09 5.75 17.37
CA GLU A 92 2.99 4.42 17.99
C GLU A 92 1.71 3.65 17.63
N ASN A 93 0.66 4.33 17.15
CA ASN A 93 -0.66 3.75 16.92
C ASN A 93 -1.27 4.13 15.55
N ALA A 94 -0.48 4.75 14.67
CA ALA A 94 -0.95 5.34 13.42
C ALA A 94 -1.68 4.35 12.53
N MET A 95 -1.19 3.11 12.45
CA MET A 95 -1.85 2.05 11.67
C MET A 95 -3.27 1.78 12.18
N TRP A 96 -3.41 1.56 13.50
CA TRP A 96 -4.73 1.30 14.10
C TRP A 96 -5.67 2.50 13.93
N ILE A 97 -5.15 3.72 14.09
CA ILE A 97 -5.93 4.94 13.91
C ILE A 97 -6.37 5.11 12.45
N ALA A 98 -5.47 4.93 11.48
CA ALA A 98 -5.78 5.05 10.06
C ALA A 98 -6.84 4.03 9.62
N ILE A 99 -6.71 2.77 10.08
CA ILE A 99 -7.72 1.73 9.81
C ILE A 99 -9.08 2.12 10.40
N ARG A 100 -9.12 2.67 11.63
CA ARG A 100 -10.37 3.14 12.23
C ARG A 100 -10.98 4.32 11.48
N GLN A 101 -10.18 5.29 11.05
CA GLN A 101 -10.66 6.41 10.24
C GLN A 101 -11.28 5.91 8.93
N LEU A 102 -10.60 4.99 8.24
CA LEU A 102 -11.11 4.37 7.02
C LEU A 102 -12.40 3.58 7.28
N GLU A 103 -12.44 2.76 8.34
CA GLU A 103 -13.62 1.98 8.71
C GLU A 103 -14.82 2.90 9.02
N HIS A 104 -14.60 4.00 9.74
CA HIS A 104 -15.64 4.98 10.04
C HIS A 104 -16.20 5.61 8.74
N ALA A 105 -15.32 6.07 7.85
CA ALA A 105 -15.72 6.66 6.57
C ALA A 105 -16.51 5.66 5.70
N MET A 106 -16.07 4.40 5.63
CA MET A 106 -16.78 3.36 4.87
C MET A 106 -18.17 3.08 5.45
N ILE A 107 -18.32 3.06 6.79
CA ILE A 107 -19.61 2.83 7.44
C ILE A 107 -20.56 4.00 7.19
N GLU A 108 -20.10 5.23 7.29
CA GLU A 108 -20.90 6.43 7.01
C GLU A 108 -21.41 6.44 5.57
N GLU A 109 -20.52 6.22 4.60
CA GLU A 109 -20.89 6.17 3.18
C GLU A 109 -21.88 5.02 2.88
N ALA A 110 -21.67 3.84 3.46
CA ALA A 110 -22.61 2.74 3.28
C ALA A 110 -24.00 3.06 3.84
N LEU A 111 -24.07 3.71 5.01
CA LEU A 111 -25.33 4.17 5.59
C LEU A 111 -26.01 5.22 4.71
N ILE A 112 -25.26 6.19 4.18
CA ILE A 112 -25.80 7.20 3.26
C ILE A 112 -26.37 6.54 2.00
N LEU A 113 -25.58 5.68 1.34
CA LEU A 113 -25.99 4.97 0.12
C LEU A 113 -27.20 4.06 0.34
N CYS A 114 -27.36 3.53 1.55
CA CYS A 114 -28.47 2.66 1.93
C CYS A 114 -29.62 3.40 2.62
N ASN A 115 -29.63 4.73 2.64
CA ASN A 115 -30.62 5.59 3.31
C ASN A 115 -30.85 5.18 4.79
N GLY A 116 -29.77 4.91 5.51
CA GLY A 116 -29.78 4.48 6.92
C GLY A 116 -30.24 3.05 7.15
N ASN A 117 -30.53 2.27 6.10
CA ASN A 117 -30.91 0.86 6.24
C ASN A 117 -29.70 0.02 6.68
N GLN A 118 -29.64 -0.30 7.97
CA GLN A 118 -28.53 -1.03 8.58
C GLN A 118 -28.35 -2.44 8.01
N THR A 119 -29.44 -3.13 7.64
CA THR A 119 -29.33 -4.47 7.04
C THR A 119 -28.64 -4.39 5.68
N LYS A 120 -29.13 -3.52 4.79
CA LYS A 120 -28.50 -3.30 3.48
C LYS A 120 -27.06 -2.78 3.59
N SER A 121 -26.80 -1.90 4.55
CA SER A 121 -25.45 -1.38 4.80
C SER A 121 -24.50 -2.49 5.25
N SER A 122 -24.95 -3.39 6.13
CA SER A 122 -24.15 -4.53 6.59
C SER A 122 -23.88 -5.52 5.46
N GLU A 123 -24.86 -5.76 4.58
CA GLU A 123 -24.68 -6.59 3.39
C GLU A 123 -23.68 -5.96 2.41
N LEU A 124 -23.79 -4.64 2.16
CA LEU A 124 -22.89 -3.90 1.27
C LEU A 124 -21.44 -3.93 1.77
N LEU A 125 -21.23 -3.79 3.08
CA LEU A 125 -19.91 -3.84 3.71
C LEU A 125 -19.38 -5.26 3.93
N GLY A 126 -20.20 -6.30 3.69
CA GLY A 126 -19.84 -7.68 3.99
C GLY A 126 -19.66 -7.97 5.49
N LEU A 127 -20.36 -7.22 6.35
CA LEU A 127 -20.31 -7.36 7.80
C LEU A 127 -21.55 -8.07 8.34
N ASN A 128 -21.42 -8.75 9.47
CA ASN A 128 -22.59 -9.13 10.24
C ASN A 128 -23.30 -7.87 10.76
N ARG A 129 -24.64 -7.84 10.73
CA ARG A 129 -25.44 -6.71 11.24
C ARG A 129 -25.12 -6.34 12.69
N GLY A 130 -24.86 -7.33 13.55
CA GLY A 130 -24.45 -7.11 14.94
C GLY A 130 -23.12 -6.37 15.03
N THR A 131 -22.13 -6.79 14.23
CA THR A 131 -20.82 -6.12 14.11
C THR A 131 -20.98 -4.67 13.63
N LEU A 132 -21.76 -4.42 12.57
CA LEU A 132 -22.02 -3.06 12.10
C LEU A 132 -22.60 -2.20 13.23
N ARG A 133 -23.58 -2.72 13.97
CA ARG A 133 -24.21 -2.00 15.08
C ARG A 133 -23.22 -1.68 16.22
N ASP A 134 -22.32 -2.60 16.55
CA ASP A 134 -21.29 -2.38 17.57
C ASP A 134 -20.25 -1.35 17.12
N ARG A 135 -19.89 -1.35 15.83
CA ARG A 135 -19.06 -0.31 15.22
C ARG A 135 -19.74 1.06 15.26
N MET A 136 -21.01 1.15 14.86
CA MET A 136 -21.81 2.38 14.94
C MET A 136 -21.91 2.93 16.37
N ARG A 137 -22.02 2.07 17.39
CA ARG A 137 -21.97 2.51 18.80
C ARG A 137 -20.61 3.07 19.19
N SER A 138 -19.54 2.41 18.75
CA SER A 138 -18.15 2.86 19.00
C SER A 138 -17.83 4.19 18.30
N MET A 139 -18.53 4.50 17.21
CA MET A 139 -18.47 5.77 16.50
C MET A 139 -19.36 6.87 17.12
N GLY A 140 -20.27 6.52 18.03
CA GLY A 140 -21.26 7.46 18.58
C GLY A 140 -22.46 7.73 17.65
N VAL A 141 -22.62 6.97 16.56
CA VAL A 141 -23.76 7.07 15.62
C VAL A 141 -25.04 6.50 16.24
N LEU A 142 -24.93 5.44 17.03
CA LEU A 142 -26.03 4.85 17.79
C LEU A 142 -25.77 5.02 19.29
N ARG A 143 -26.82 5.42 20.01
CA ARG A 143 -26.85 5.43 21.48
C ARG A 143 -27.48 4.15 22.01
#